data_AF-A0A9D0C880-F1
#
_entry.id   AF-A0A9D0C880-F1
#
_cell.length_a   1.000
_cell.length_b   1.000
_cell.length_c   1.000
_cell.angle_alpha   90.00
_cell.angle_beta   90.00
_cell.angle_gamma   90.00
#
_symmetry.space_group_name_H-M   'P 1'
#
loop_
_entity.id
_entity.type
_entity.pdbx_description
1 polymer ?
#
loop_
_entity_poly.entity_id
_entity_poly.type
_entity_poly.pdbx_seq_one_letter_code
_entity_poly.pdbx_strand_id
1 'polypeptide(L)' 'MELQGLNKYEALKSLSERYNCPWIEFSEKVTAPMLLLLRLDLEKLKEEGWFPLRIEDGRATVISTEPGPELAQRIKTIL' A
#
# COMPACT_ATOMS: atom_id res chain seq x y z
N MET A 1 22.33 12.35 -25.62
CA MET A 1 22.27 11.18 -24.72
C MET A 1 20.85 11.14 -24.18
N GLU A 2 19.97 10.43 -24.87
CA GLU A 2 18.58 10.28 -24.41
C GLU A 2 18.63 9.35 -23.20
N LEU A 3 18.16 9.82 -22.04
CA LEU A 3 17.90 8.94 -20.91
C LEU A 3 16.74 8.04 -21.35
N GLN A 4 17.04 6.81 -21.79
CA GLN A 4 16.03 5.79 -21.98
C GLN A 4 15.37 5.53 -20.63
N GLY A 5 14.15 6.02 -20.45
CA GLY A 5 13.37 5.81 -19.25
C GLY A 5 13.08 4.32 -19.06
N LEU A 6 13.02 3.88 -17.80
CA LEU A 6 12.60 2.54 -17.44
C LEU A 6 11.12 2.35 -17.78
N ASN A 7 10.76 1.22 -18.39
CA ASN A 7 9.36 0.90 -18.64
C ASN A 7 8.62 0.69 -17.30
N LYS A 8 7.48 1.37 -17.13
CA LYS A 8 6.66 1.29 -15.91
C LYS A 8 6.32 -0.15 -15.51
N TYR A 9 5.92 -0.99 -16.46
CA TYR A 9 5.55 -2.38 -16.17
C TYR A 9 6.74 -3.23 -15.74
N GLU A 10 7.91 -3.01 -16.33
CA GLU A 10 9.15 -3.69 -15.92
C GLU A 10 9.56 -3.29 -14.50
N ALA A 11 9.43 -2.00 -14.17
CA ALA A 11 9.66 -1.49 -12.82
C ALA A 11 8.71 -2.13 -11.80
N LEU A 12 7.41 -2.13 -12.10
CA LEU A 12 6.38 -2.68 -11.22
C LEU A 12 6.51 -4.20 -11.04
N LYS A 13 6.82 -4.93 -12.13
CA LYS A 13 7.10 -6.37 -12.06
C LYS A 13 8.29 -6.66 -11.14
N SER A 14 9.38 -5.93 -11.30
CA SER A 14 10.57 -6.08 -10.45
C SER A 14 10.28 -5.75 -8.98
N LEU A 15 9.44 -4.75 -8.70
CA LEU A 15 8.98 -4.44 -7.34
C LEU A 15 8.14 -5.58 -6.74
N SER A 16 7.23 -6.15 -7.53
CA SER A 16 6.44 -7.30 -7.09
C SER A 16 7.30 -8.50 -6.74
N GLU A 17 8.32 -8.79 -7.54
CA GLU A 17 9.27 -9.86 -7.27
C GLU A 17 10.09 -9.56 -6.01
N ARG A 18 10.58 -8.32 -5.86
CA ARG A 18 11.38 -7.90 -4.70
C ARG A 18 10.63 -8.02 -3.38
N TYR A 19 9.38 -7.56 -3.35
CA TYR A 19 8.57 -7.53 -2.12
C TYR A 19 7.67 -8.75 -1.96
N ASN A 20 7.66 -9.66 -2.94
CA ASN A 20 6.77 -10.82 -2.98
C ASN A 20 5.29 -10.45 -2.75
N CYS A 21 4.86 -9.37 -3.40
CA CYS A 21 3.53 -8.78 -3.25
C CYS A 21 3.00 -8.31 -4.62
N PRO A 22 1.70 -8.41 -4.90
CA PRO A 22 1.15 -7.82 -6.12
C PRO A 22 1.28 -6.29 -6.08
N TRP A 23 1.55 -5.68 -7.23
CA TRP A 23 1.48 -4.23 -7.37
C TRP A 23 0.07 -3.80 -7.80
N ILE A 24 -0.28 -2.57 -7.45
CA ILE A 24 -1.46 -1.90 -8.00
C ILE A 24 -1.06 -0.52 -8.50
N GLU A 25 -1.79 0.00 -9.48
CA GLU A 25 -1.70 1.42 -9.81
C GLU A 25 -2.52 2.21 -8.80
N PHE A 26 -1.98 3.37 -8.41
CA PHE A 26 -2.76 4.33 -7.64
C PHE A 26 -4.03 4.68 -8.41
N SER A 27 -5.17 4.60 -7.73
CA SER A 27 -6.45 5.03 -8.26
C SER A 27 -7.29 5.61 -7.14
N GLU A 28 -7.86 6.79 -7.36
CA GLU A 28 -8.81 7.43 -6.43
C GLU A 28 -10.09 6.61 -6.23
N LYS A 29 -10.34 5.61 -7.09
CA LYS A 29 -11.45 4.65 -6.95
C LYS A 29 -11.17 3.58 -5.91
N VAL A 30 -9.93 3.45 -5.43
CA VAL A 30 -9.59 2.51 -4.37
C VAL A 30 -10.11 3.08 -3.06
N THR A 31 -11.11 2.41 -2.49
CA THR A 31 -11.73 2.82 -1.23
C THR A 31 -11.63 1.70 -0.21
N ALA A 32 -11.48 2.05 1.06
CA ALA A 32 -11.68 1.13 2.17
C ALA A 32 -13.12 1.24 2.72
N PRO A 33 -13.60 0.26 3.50
CA PRO A 33 -14.87 0.37 4.20
C PRO A 33 -14.94 1.65 5.05
N MET A 34 -16.05 2.40 4.97
CA MET A 34 -16.19 3.70 5.67
C MET A 34 -15.94 3.59 7.18
N LEU A 35 -16.43 2.53 7.82
CA LEU A 35 -16.22 2.29 9.26
C LEU A 35 -14.73 2.17 9.63
N LEU A 36 -13.91 1.69 8.70
CA LEU A 36 -12.47 1.60 8.87
C LEU A 36 -11.82 2.98 8.74
N LEU A 37 -12.21 3.74 7.72
CA LEU A 37 -11.68 5.09 7.47
C LEU A 37 -12.00 6.07 8.61
N LEU A 38 -13.18 5.96 9.23
CA LEU A 38 -13.59 6.82 10.34
C LEU A 38 -12.69 6.71 11.59
N ARG A 39 -11.90 5.65 11.71
CA ARG A 39 -11.02 5.41 12.86
C ARG A 39 -9.56 5.77 12.59
N LEU A 40 -9.26 6.25 11.39
CA LEU A 40 -7.89 6.50 10.91
C LEU A 40 -7.69 7.98 10.58
N ASP A 41 -6.48 8.45 10.85
CA ASP A 41 -6.03 9.78 10.43
C ASP A 41 -5.49 9.70 9.00
N LEU A 42 -6.26 10.19 8.04
CA LEU A 42 -5.94 10.06 6.61
C LEU A 42 -4.70 10.87 6.20
N GLU A 43 -4.44 12.01 6.83
CA GLU A 43 -3.23 12.79 6.53
C GLU A 43 -2.00 12.04 7.03
N LYS A 44 -2.08 11.42 8.22
CA LYS A 44 -1.01 10.58 8.74
C LYS A 44 -0.76 9.34 7.86
N LEU A 45 -1.81 8.67 7.37
CA LEU A 45 -1.66 7.54 6.45
C LEU A 45 -0.91 7.93 5.16
N LYS A 46 -1.19 9.12 4.64
CA LYS A 46 -0.52 9.68 3.46
C LYS A 46 0.96 9.94 3.72
N GLU A 47 1.30 10.51 4.88
CA GLU A 47 2.70 10.71 5.30
C GLU A 47 3.44 9.39 5.49
N GLU A 48 2.77 8.38 6.06
CA GLU A 48 3.34 7.05 6.28
C GLU A 48 3.34 6.15 5.03
N GLY A 49 2.73 6.59 3.93
CA GLY A 49 2.77 5.90 2.64
C GLY A 49 2.01 4.57 2.60
N TRP A 50 0.93 4.42 3.37
CA TRP A 50 0.09 3.22 3.33
C TRP A 50 -1.41 3.52 3.45
N PHE A 51 -2.24 2.61 2.94
CA PHE A 51 -3.70 2.75 2.93
C PHE A 51 -4.38 1.39 3.15
N PRO A 52 -5.40 1.28 4.01
CA PRO A 52 -6.12 0.03 4.17
C PRO A 52 -7.01 -0.28 2.97
N LEU A 53 -7.07 -1.55 2.57
CA LEU A 53 -7.97 -1.99 1.49
C LEU A 53 -9.18 -2.74 2.04
N ARG A 54 -8.95 -3.74 2.91
CA ARG A 54 -10.01 -4.51 3.57
C ARG A 54 -9.50 -5.14 4.87
N ILE A 55 -10.42 -5.46 5.78
CA ILE A 55 -10.16 -6.29 6.95
C ILE A 55 -11.18 -7.42 6.97
N GLU A 56 -10.71 -8.66 6.88
CA GLU A 56 -11.54 -9.86 6.86
C GLU A 56 -10.81 -11.01 7.54
N ASP A 57 -11.55 -11.87 8.26
CA ASP A 57 -11.02 -13.05 8.94
C ASP A 57 -9.78 -12.78 9.82
N GLY A 58 -9.78 -11.63 10.52
CA GLY A 58 -8.66 -11.21 11.37
C GLY A 58 -7.39 -10.81 10.59
N ARG A 59 -7.49 -10.58 9.28
CA ARG A 59 -6.39 -10.14 8.42
C ARG A 59 -6.71 -8.80 7.79
N ALA A 60 -5.79 -7.85 7.95
CA ALA A 60 -5.82 -6.59 7.22
C ALA A 60 -5.02 -6.72 5.91
N THR A 61 -5.65 -6.35 4.80
CA THR A 61 -4.95 -6.11 3.53
C THR A 61 -4.75 -4.62 3.37
N VAL A 62 -3.52 -4.21 3.09
CA VAL A 62 -3.12 -2.80 2.95
C VAL A 62 -2.33 -2.61 1.67
N ILE A 63 -2.32 -1.37 1.17
CA ILE A 63 -1.49 -0.89 0.07
C ILE A 63 -0.37 -0.07 0.70
N SER A 64 0.86 -0.22 0.23
CA SER A 64 2.00 0.55 0.74
C SER A 64 3.02 0.83 -0.35
N THR A 65 3.72 1.95 -0.23
CA THR A 65 4.88 2.31 -1.05
C THR A 65 6.13 1.52 -0.68
N GLU A 66 6.25 1.08 0.58
CA GLU A 66 7.41 0.36 1.10
C GLU A 66 6.97 -0.72 2.09
N PRO A 67 6.55 -1.90 1.59
CA PRO A 67 6.10 -2.98 2.47
C PRO A 67 7.28 -3.57 3.24
N GLY A 68 7.07 -3.82 4.53
CA GLY A 68 8.09 -4.37 5.41
C GLY A 68 7.57 -4.76 6.79
N PRO A 69 8.35 -5.50 7.58
CA PRO A 69 7.93 -6.02 8.89
C PRO A 69 7.66 -4.90 9.90
N GLU A 70 8.41 -3.79 9.83
CA GLU A 70 8.23 -2.64 10.72
C GLU A 70 6.89 -1.95 10.49
N LEU A 71 6.54 -1.70 9.23
CA LEU A 71 5.23 -1.16 8.84
C LEU A 71 4.12 -2.12 9.26
N ALA A 72 4.27 -3.41 9.00
CA ALA A 72 3.29 -4.42 9.39
C ALA A 72 3.05 -4.43 10.91
N GLN A 73 4.11 -4.27 11.71
CA GLN A 73 3.99 -4.21 13.16
C GLN A 73 3.29 -2.94 13.63
N ARG A 74 3.56 -1.78 13.01
CA ARG A 74 2.84 -0.53 13.29
C ARG A 74 1.35 -0.65 12.97
N ILE A 75 1.00 -1.16 11.80
CA ILE A 75 -0.40 -1.30 11.35
C ILE A 75 -1.20 -2.17 12.33
N LYS A 76 -0.61 -3.26 12.87
CA LYS A 76 -1.25 -4.11 13.89
C LYS A 76 -1.58 -3.40 15.21
N THR A 77 -0.95 -2.27 15.50
CA THR A 77 -1.28 -1.47 16.70
C THR A 77 -2.41 -0.48 16.44
N ILE A 78 -2.73 -0.23 15.17
CA ILE A 78 -3.74 0.74 14.71
C ILE A 78 -5.05 0.01 14.36
N LEU A 79 -4.96 -1.13 13.68
CA LEU A 79 -6.08 -1.96 13.21
C LEU A 79 -6.33 -3.15 14.12
#